data_AF-W6S933-F1
#
_entry.id   AF-W6S933-F1
#
_cell.length_a   1.000
_cell.length_b   1.000
_cell.length_c   1.000
_cell.angle_alpha   90.00
_cell.angle_beta   90.00
_cell.angle_gamma   90.00
#
_symmetry.space_group_name_H-M   'P 1'
#
loop_
_entity.id
_entity.type
_entity.pdbx_description
1 polymer ?
#
loop_
_entity_poly.entity_id
_entity_poly.type
_entity_poly.pdbx_seq_one_letter_code
_entity_poly.pdbx_strand_id
1 'polypeptide(L)'
;MNRPPAHIRFGGCELTRSRHVCAFFNSPDEAYKSSMSFISEGFACGHKAVHFVNPGSIGSHLERLQCEGVDKGSRGGASEMDE
;
A
#
# COMPACT_ATOMS: atom_id res chain seq x y z
N MET A 1 17.89 13.21 -9.37
CA MET A 1 17.29 12.08 -8.64
C MET A 1 17.25 12.46 -7.17
N ASN A 2 16.07 12.46 -6.53
CA ASN A 2 15.92 12.86 -5.13
C ASN A 2 16.43 11.73 -4.23
N ARG A 3 17.38 12.00 -3.34
CA ARG A 3 17.89 10.99 -2.39
C ARG A 3 16.79 10.72 -1.36
N PRO A 4 16.37 9.46 -1.15
CA PRO A 4 15.37 9.18 -0.13
C PRO A 4 15.94 9.57 1.25
N PRO A 5 15.09 10.04 2.18
CA PRO A 5 15.51 10.49 3.50
C PRO A 5 16.27 9.38 4.23
N ALA A 6 17.18 9.77 5.14
CA ALA A 6 18.00 8.84 5.91
C ALA A 6 17.15 7.92 6.80
N HIS A 7 15.98 8.41 7.23
CA HIS A 7 15.02 7.72 8.07
C HIS A 7 13.58 8.01 7.64
N ILE A 8 12.68 7.04 7.85
CA ILE A 8 11.24 7.16 7.61
C ILE A 8 10.52 6.91 8.92
N ARG A 9 9.64 7.82 9.35
CA ARG A 9 8.75 7.56 10.48
C ARG A 9 7.57 6.71 10.03
N PHE A 10 7.37 5.59 10.70
CA PHE A 10 6.31 4.64 10.37
C PHE A 10 5.79 3.95 11.64
N GLY A 11 4.49 4.07 11.93
CA GLY A 11 3.86 3.37 13.06
C GLY A 11 4.50 3.65 14.43
N GLY A 12 4.97 4.88 14.67
CA GLY A 12 5.69 5.25 15.90
C GLY A 12 7.17 4.86 15.95
N CYS A 13 7.69 4.19 14.91
CA CYS A 13 9.07 3.75 14.80
C CYS A 13 9.83 4.49 13.69
N GLU A 14 11.16 4.38 13.71
CA GLU A 14 12.05 4.93 12.69
C GLU A 14 12.67 3.81 11.82
N LEU A 15 12.29 3.77 10.54
CA LEU A 15 12.85 2.84 9.57
C LEU A 15 14.13 3.44 8.96
N THR A 16 15.26 2.75 9.11
CA THR A 16 16.57 3.21 8.65
C THR A 16 17.07 2.43 7.42
N ARG A 17 17.91 1.40 7.61
CA ARG A 17 18.49 0.58 6.53
C ARG A 17 17.48 -0.43 5.95
N SER A 18 16.78 -1.15 6.82
CA SER A 18 15.70 -2.07 6.42
C SER A 18 14.38 -1.31 6.41
N ARG A 19 13.79 -1.13 5.22
CA ARG A 19 12.56 -0.35 4.99
C ARG A 19 11.42 -1.27 4.54
N HIS A 20 11.35 -2.44 5.15
CA HIS A 20 10.30 -3.41 4.93
C HIS A 20 9.55 -3.61 6.24
N VAL A 21 8.23 -3.55 6.16
CA VAL A 21 7.33 -3.88 7.27
C VAL A 21 6.46 -5.03 6.80
N CYS A 22 6.35 -6.06 7.63
CA CYS A 22 5.47 -7.18 7.42
C CYS A 22 4.48 -7.25 8.57
N ALA A 23 3.22 -7.52 8.26
CA ALA A 23 2.17 -7.70 9.24
C ALA A 23 1.37 -8.96 8.89
N PHE A 24 0.98 -9.69 9.92
CA PHE A 24 0.08 -10.84 9.82
C PHE A 24 -1.29 -10.43 10.34
N PHE A 25 -2.32 -10.81 9.60
CA PHE A 25 -3.71 -10.50 9.93
C PHE A 25 -4.53 -11.78 9.93
N ASN A 26 -5.54 -11.84 10.77
CA ASN A 26 -6.46 -12.97 10.86
C ASN A 26 -7.55 -12.92 9.78
N SER A 27 -7.69 -11.79 9.08
CA SER A 27 -8.67 -11.62 8.01
C SER A 27 -8.27 -10.50 7.05
N PRO A 28 -8.80 -10.50 5.80
CA PRO A 28 -8.68 -9.37 4.91
C PRO A 28 -9.23 -8.09 5.54
N ASP A 29 -10.40 -8.11 6.18
CA ASP A 29 -10.98 -6.89 6.77
C ASP A 29 -10.08 -6.25 7.84
N GLU A 30 -9.41 -7.06 8.67
CA GLU A 30 -8.40 -6.58 9.61
C GLU A 30 -7.20 -5.95 8.87
N ALA A 31 -6.71 -6.62 7.81
CA ALA A 31 -5.60 -6.11 7.00
C ALA A 31 -5.91 -4.75 6.37
N TYR A 32 -7.11 -4.58 5.81
CA TYR A 32 -7.54 -3.32 5.21
C TYR A 32 -7.73 -2.24 6.27
N LYS A 33 -8.41 -2.51 7.39
CA LYS A 33 -8.57 -1.54 8.48
C LYS A 33 -7.22 -1.04 9.01
N SER A 34 -6.23 -1.92 9.13
CA SER A 34 -4.89 -1.55 9.60
C SER A 34 -4.06 -0.83 8.53
N SER A 35 -4.10 -1.27 7.28
CA SER A 35 -3.24 -0.75 6.21
C SER A 35 -3.78 0.55 5.58
N MET A 36 -5.09 0.77 5.62
CA MET A 36 -5.73 1.88 4.90
C MET A 36 -5.28 3.26 5.36
N SER A 37 -5.06 3.46 6.67
CA SER A 37 -4.53 4.73 7.18
C SER A 37 -3.18 5.08 6.54
N PHE A 38 -2.28 4.10 6.43
CA PHE A 38 -0.97 4.30 5.80
C PHE A 38 -1.07 4.55 4.29
N ILE A 39 -1.97 3.85 3.60
CA ILE A 39 -2.19 3.99 2.17
C ILE A 39 -2.74 5.39 1.85
N SER A 40 -3.78 5.81 2.57
CA SER A 40 -4.43 7.12 2.39
C SER A 40 -3.48 8.28 2.70
N GLU A 41 -2.76 8.24 3.83
CA GLU A 41 -1.74 9.24 4.17
C GLU A 41 -0.62 9.29 3.13
N GLY A 42 -0.15 8.13 2.66
CA GLY A 42 0.84 8.04 1.60
C GLY A 42 0.40 8.76 0.33
N PHE A 43 -0.84 8.55 -0.11
CA PHE A 43 -1.39 9.23 -1.26
C PHE A 43 -1.58 10.74 -1.03
N ALA A 44 -2.00 11.16 0.17
CA ALA A 44 -2.09 12.58 0.54
C ALA A 44 -0.71 13.28 0.47
N CYS A 45 0.38 12.55 0.72
CA CYS A 45 1.75 13.03 0.52
C CYS A 45 2.25 12.95 -0.93
N GLY A 46 1.42 12.51 -1.88
CA GLY A 46 1.81 12.31 -3.29
C GLY A 46 2.72 11.10 -3.52
N HIS A 47 2.79 10.17 -2.56
CA HIS A 47 3.54 8.92 -2.73
C HIS A 47 2.82 7.97 -3.70
N LYS A 48 3.57 7.00 -4.22
CA LYS A 48 3.07 5.96 -5.13
C LYS A 48 3.09 4.61 -4.41
N ALA A 49 2.07 3.80 -4.64
CA ALA A 49 1.95 2.45 -4.08
C ALA A 49 1.78 1.41 -5.19
N VAL A 50 2.28 0.19 -4.93
CA VAL A 50 2.08 -1.01 -5.76
C VAL A 50 1.51 -2.08 -4.86
N HIS A 51 0.34 -2.62 -5.19
CA HIS A 51 -0.33 -3.65 -4.40
C HIS A 51 -0.41 -4.94 -5.22
N PHE A 52 0.08 -6.03 -4.65
CA PHE A 52 -0.12 -7.36 -5.20
C PHE A 52 -1.41 -7.92 -4.62
N VAL A 53 -2.36 -8.22 -5.49
CA VAL A 53 -3.68 -8.72 -5.11
C VAL A 53 -4.02 -9.96 -5.91
N ASN A 54 -4.81 -10.86 -5.32
CA ASN A 54 -5.36 -12.00 -6.04
C ASN A 54 -6.22 -11.48 -7.22
N PRO A 55 -6.04 -12.00 -8.45
CA PRO A 55 -6.82 -11.60 -9.62
C PRO A 55 -8.34 -11.58 -9.38
N GLY A 56 -8.88 -12.58 -8.67
CA GLY A 56 -10.31 -12.67 -8.36
C GLY A 56 -10.81 -11.61 -7.36
N SER A 57 -9.90 -10.87 -6.72
CA SER A 57 -10.20 -9.87 -5.68
C SER A 57 -9.87 -8.43 -6.10
N ILE A 58 -9.43 -8.20 -7.35
CA ILE A 58 -9.09 -6.86 -7.86
C ILE A 58 -10.29 -5.91 -7.72
N GLY A 59 -11.50 -6.35 -8.09
CA GLY A 59 -12.71 -5.53 -8.01
C GLY A 59 -12.98 -5.02 -6.59
N SER A 60 -13.03 -5.93 -5.62
CA SER A 60 -13.25 -5.59 -4.21
C SER A 60 -12.10 -4.78 -3.61
N HIS A 61 -10.85 -5.02 -4.03
CA HIS A 61 -9.71 -4.20 -3.61
C HIS A 61 -9.85 -2.75 -4.06
N LEU A 62 -10.22 -2.58 -5.33
CA LEU A 62 -10.42 -1.27 -5.93
C LEU A 62 -11.60 -0.52 -5.32
N GLU A 63 -12.71 -1.19 -5.01
CA GLU A 63 -13.84 -0.60 -4.30
C GLU A 63 -13.42 -0.10 -2.91
N ARG A 64 -12.67 -0.91 -2.16
CA ARG A 64 -12.16 -0.52 -0.83
C ARG A 64 -11.24 0.70 -0.89
N LEU A 65 -10.39 0.83 -1.91
CA LEU A 65 -9.56 2.03 -2.11
C LEU A 65 -10.42 3.26 -2.42
N GLN A 66 -11.46 3.12 -3.24
CA GLN A 66 -12.37 4.22 -3.58
C GLN A 66 -13.17 4.70 -2.37
N CYS A 67 -13.63 3.80 -1.48
CA CYS A 67 -14.32 4.18 -0.26
C CYS A 67 -13.48 5.08 0.67
N GLU A 68 -12.16 4.96 0.62
CA GLU A 68 -11.21 5.76 1.41
C GLU A 68 -10.75 7.04 0.67
N GLY A 69 -11.39 7.38 -0.46
CA GLY A 69 -11.10 8.58 -1.24
C GLY A 69 -9.87 8.47 -2.15
N VAL A 70 -9.33 7.27 -2.36
CA VAL A 70 -8.22 7.03 -3.28
C VAL A 70 -8.75 6.82 -4.70
N ASP A 71 -8.57 7.82 -5.58
CA ASP A 71 -9.00 7.73 -6.98
C ASP A 71 -8.05 6.86 -7.83
N LYS A 72 -8.61 6.15 -8.80
CA LYS A 72 -7.92 5.27 -9.74
C LYS A 72 -7.17 6.10 -10.78
N GLY A 73 -5.92 6.43 -10.50
CA GLY A 73 -4.94 6.67 -11.57
C GLY A 73 -4.69 5.36 -12.32
N SER A 74 -5.53 5.03 -13.29
CA SER A 74 -5.50 3.81 -14.09
C SER A 74 -4.08 3.45 -14.58
N ARG A 75 -3.44 2.49 -13.92
CA ARG A 75 -2.35 1.69 -14.50
C ARG A 75 -2.38 0.28 -13.92
N GLY A 76 -3.40 -0.47 -14.34
CA GLY A 76 -3.43 -1.92 -14.20
C GLY A 76 -2.47 -2.54 -15.21
N GLY A 77 -1.21 -2.72 -14.79
CA GLY A 77 -0.31 -3.65 -15.45
C GLY A 77 -0.37 -4.95 -14.69
N ALA A 78 -0.97 -5.99 -15.27
CA ALA A 78 -0.74 -7.36 -14.82
C ALA A 78 0.74 -7.66 -15.10
N SER A 79 1.59 -7.53 -14.09
CA SER A 79 2.93 -8.10 -14.14
C SER A 79 2.83 -9.52 -13.61
N GLU A 80 2.82 -10.48 -14.54
CA GLU A 80 3.13 -11.87 -14.27
C GLU A 80 4.56 -11.93 -13.72
N MET A 81 4.72 -12.48 -12.51
CA MET A 81 6.04 -12.75 -11.93
C MET A 81 6.45 -14.13 -12.43
N ASP A 82 7.29 -14.16 -13.46
CA ASP A 82 8.13 -15.34 -13.72
C ASP A 82 9.12 -15.49 -12.56
N GLU A 83 9.22 -16.72 -12.07
CA GLU A 83 9.97 -17.17 -10.88
C GLU A 83 11.50 -17.03 -11.02
#